data_AF-A0A119USP1-F1
#
_entry.id   AF-A0A119USP1-F1
#
_cell.length_a   1.000
_cell.length_b   1.000
_cell.length_c   1.000
_cell.angle_alpha   90.00
_cell.angle_beta   90.00
_cell.angle_gamma   90.00
#
_symmetry.space_group_name_H-M   'P 1'
#
loop_
_entity.id
_entity.type
_entity.pdbx_description
1 polymer ?
#
loop_
_entity_poly.entity_id
_entity_poly.type
_entity_poly.pdbx_seq_one_letter_code
_entity_poly.pdbx_strand_id
1 'polypeptide(L)'
;MFNNLIQFVIVLAIMLALAPVVGKWPAHAFTSPRHAWAEQRTYALLGVDPAETMSWKRYGMVLLLGNAGMMLLGYLLLRVQDMLPFDSLQRASQSPDLAFNTAASFITNTNWQAYAGESSLSNFSQMAVITFLMTVSAATGVAAAGASSAA
;
A
#
# COMPACT_ATOMS: atom_id res chain seq x y z
N MET A 1 -5.93 -6.60 35.90
CA MET A 1 -5.66 -5.16 35.70
C MET A 1 -4.16 -4.85 35.71
N PHE A 2 -3.40 -5.25 36.73
CA PHE A 2 -1.94 -5.07 36.80
C PHE A 2 -1.17 -5.71 35.63
N ASN A 3 -1.50 -6.96 35.25
CA ASN A 3 -0.87 -7.62 34.08
C ASN A 3 -1.14 -6.90 32.75
N ASN A 4 -2.35 -6.34 32.57
CA ASN A 4 -2.68 -5.59 31.34
C ASN A 4 -1.89 -4.28 31.27
N LEU A 5 -1.69 -3.61 32.42
CA LEU A 5 -0.89 -2.39 32.49
C LEU A 5 0.58 -2.68 32.17
N ILE A 6 1.14 -3.77 32.70
CA ILE A 6 2.52 -4.19 32.40
C ILE A 6 2.68 -4.53 30.92
N GLN A 7 1.77 -5.33 30.35
CA GLN A 7 1.78 -5.65 28.92
C GLN A 7 1.72 -4.38 28.06
N PHE A 8 0.84 -3.44 28.40
CA PHE A 8 0.72 -2.16 27.70
C PHE A 8 2.02 -1.35 27.74
N VAL A 9 2.64 -1.23 28.92
CA VAL A 9 3.92 -0.51 29.08
C VAL A 9 5.04 -1.19 28.28
N ILE A 10 5.11 -2.53 28.31
CA ILE A 10 6.11 -3.28 27.56
C ILE A 10 5.94 -3.07 26.05
N VAL A 11 4.70 -3.17 25.53
CA VAL A 11 4.42 -2.95 24.11
C VAL A 11 4.81 -1.53 23.69
N LEU A 12 4.43 -0.50 24.47
CA LEU A 12 4.81 0.88 24.17
C LEU A 12 6.33 1.09 24.21
N ALA A 13 7.02 0.50 25.21
CA ALA A 13 8.47 0.60 25.32
C ALA A 13 9.18 -0.03 24.11
N ILE A 14 8.72 -1.20 23.66
CA ILE A 14 9.26 -1.87 22.47
C ILE A 14 8.98 -1.03 21.21
N MET A 15 7.74 -0.54 21.03
CA MET A 15 7.39 0.32 19.89
C MET A 15 8.27 1.57 19.82
N LEU A 16 8.46 2.25 20.95
CA LEU A 16 9.27 3.46 21.03
C LEU A 16 10.76 3.16 20.77
N ALA A 17 11.27 2.02 21.25
CA ALA A 17 12.64 1.59 21.00
C ALA A 17 12.88 1.23 19.51
N LEU A 18 11.88 0.65 18.84
CA LEU A 18 11.97 0.29 17.41
C LEU A 18 11.78 1.49 16.47
N ALA A 19 11.01 2.50 16.88
CA ALA A 19 10.73 3.68 16.05
C ALA A 19 11.99 4.36 15.47
N PRO A 20 13.06 4.69 16.24
CA PRO A 20 14.27 5.27 15.68
C PRO A 20 15.10 4.26 14.87
N VAL A 21 14.98 2.96 15.12
CA VAL A 21 15.70 1.93 14.35
C VAL A 21 15.11 1.84 12.94
N VAL A 22 13.80 1.74 12.84
CA VAL A 22 13.08 1.66 11.56
C VAL A 22 13.09 3.03 10.85
N GLY A 23 12.87 4.12 11.59
CA GLY A 23 12.77 5.48 11.05
C GLY A 23 14.06 6.05 10.44
N LYS A 24 15.23 5.50 10.79
CA LYS A 24 16.52 5.90 10.19
C LYS A 24 16.55 5.72 8.68
N TRP A 25 16.00 4.62 8.17
CA TRP A 25 16.06 4.33 6.74
C TRP A 25 15.14 5.26 5.91
N PRO A 26 13.84 5.45 6.24
CA PRO A 26 12.99 6.42 5.54
C PRO A 26 13.54 7.85 5.62
N ALA A 27 14.06 8.26 6.78
CA ALA A 27 14.67 9.59 6.92
C ALA A 27 15.89 9.76 6.01
N HIS A 28 16.73 8.73 5.90
CA HIS A 28 17.85 8.72 4.96
C HIS A 28 17.37 8.73 3.50
N ALA A 29 16.35 7.95 3.16
CA ALA A 29 15.80 7.90 1.80
C ALA A 29 15.23 9.24 1.33
N PHE A 30 14.63 10.04 2.23
CA PHE A 30 14.10 11.36 1.88
C PHE A 30 15.13 12.48 1.84
N THR A 31 16.27 12.33 2.52
CA THR A 31 17.28 13.42 2.66
C THR A 31 18.58 13.16 1.91
N SER A 32 18.87 11.90 1.55
CA SER A 32 20.11 11.54 0.88
C SER A 32 20.12 12.08 -0.56
N PRO A 33 21.18 12.80 -0.96
CA PRO A 33 21.38 13.20 -2.36
C PRO A 33 21.92 12.06 -3.23
N ARG A 34 22.19 10.88 -2.66
CA ARG A 34 22.78 9.73 -3.35
C ARG A 34 21.77 8.58 -3.44
N HIS A 35 21.56 8.11 -4.66
CA HIS A 35 20.74 6.94 -4.96
C HIS A 35 21.60 5.69 -5.10
N ALA A 36 21.16 4.58 -4.51
CA ALA A 36 21.83 3.29 -4.67
C ALA A 36 21.75 2.79 -6.13
N TRP A 37 22.66 1.90 -6.51
CA TRP A 37 22.69 1.34 -7.88
C TRP A 37 21.37 0.65 -8.28
N ALA A 38 20.71 -0.01 -7.32
CA ALA A 38 19.42 -0.66 -7.55
C ALA A 38 18.29 0.36 -7.78
N GLU A 39 18.32 1.50 -7.09
CA GLU A 39 17.37 2.60 -7.29
C GLU A 39 17.54 3.19 -8.69
N GLN A 40 18.77 3.50 -9.09
CA GLN A 40 19.06 4.05 -10.42
C GLN A 40 18.59 3.13 -11.54
N ARG A 41 18.76 1.81 -11.40
CA ARG A 41 18.25 0.82 -12.36
C ARG A 41 16.72 0.80 -12.39
N THR A 42 16.08 0.88 -11.22
CA THR A 42 14.62 0.90 -11.12
C THR A 42 14.05 2.16 -11.76
N TYR A 43 14.65 3.32 -11.48
CA TYR A 43 14.28 4.60 -12.11
C TYR A 43 14.44 4.54 -13.63
N ALA A 44 15.55 4.01 -14.13
CA ALA A 44 15.78 3.86 -15.57
C ALA A 44 14.75 2.93 -16.24
N LEU A 45 14.39 1.82 -15.61
CA LEU A 45 13.37 0.90 -16.12
C LEU A 45 11.97 1.51 -16.12
N LEU A 46 11.65 2.33 -15.13
CA LEU A 46 10.37 3.01 -15.00
C LEU A 46 10.31 4.37 -15.72
N GLY A 47 11.43 4.84 -16.28
CA GLY A 47 11.53 6.17 -16.91
C GLY A 47 11.39 7.33 -15.93
N VAL A 48 11.74 7.14 -14.66
CA VAL A 48 11.66 8.16 -13.60
C VAL A 48 12.95 8.96 -13.56
N ASP A 49 12.86 10.29 -13.61
CA ASP A 49 14.00 11.17 -13.35
C ASP A 49 14.00 11.58 -11.86
N PRO A 50 14.95 11.09 -11.04
CA PRO A 50 15.03 11.44 -9.63
C PRO A 50 15.41 12.91 -9.37
N ALA A 51 15.94 13.63 -10.36
CA ALA A 51 16.26 15.05 -10.24
C ALA A 51 15.06 15.96 -10.53
N GLU A 52 13.96 15.41 -11.06
CA GLU A 52 12.77 16.20 -11.37
C GLU A 52 12.06 16.64 -10.09
N THR A 53 11.91 17.95 -9.91
CA THR A 53 11.15 18.51 -8.80
C THR A 53 9.67 18.66 -9.19
N MET A 54 8.76 18.26 -8.30
CA MET A 54 7.32 18.39 -8.51
C MET A 54 6.75 19.51 -7.64
N SER A 55 5.91 20.37 -8.23
CA SER A 55 5.08 21.29 -7.45
C SER A 55 4.03 20.51 -6.65
N TRP A 56 3.54 21.08 -5.55
CA TRP A 56 2.52 20.42 -4.71
C TRP A 56 1.27 20.01 -5.49
N LYS A 57 0.84 20.82 -6.48
CA LYS A 57 -0.31 20.53 -7.35
C LYS A 57 -0.03 19.30 -8.21
N ARG A 58 1.15 19.24 -8.83
CA ARG A 58 1.55 18.10 -9.67
C ARG A 58 1.68 16.84 -8.82
N TYR A 59 2.33 16.94 -7.67
CA TYR A 59 2.50 15.81 -6.75
C TYR A 59 1.16 15.26 -6.26
N GLY A 60 0.26 16.12 -5.81
CA GLY A 60 -1.09 15.73 -5.40
C GLY A 60 -1.89 15.08 -6.53
N MET A 61 -1.78 15.59 -7.75
CA MET A 61 -2.44 14.98 -8.92
C MET A 61 -1.87 13.59 -9.24
N VAL A 62 -0.55 13.42 -9.20
CA VAL A 62 0.11 12.12 -9.42
C VAL A 62 -0.31 11.11 -8.35
N LEU A 63 -0.37 11.51 -7.08
CA LEU A 63 -0.87 10.65 -6.01
C LEU A 63 -2.33 10.22 -6.26
N LEU A 64 -3.22 11.16 -6.58
CA LEU A 64 -4.63 10.88 -6.80
C LEU A 64 -4.85 9.95 -8.01
N LEU A 65 -4.25 10.27 -9.15
CA LEU A 65 -4.39 9.48 -10.36
C LEU A 65 -3.72 8.11 -10.23
N GLY A 66 -2.57 8.04 -9.57
CA GLY A 66 -1.87 6.78 -9.28
C GLY A 66 -2.72 5.85 -8.42
N ASN A 67 -3.29 6.36 -7.32
CA ASN A 67 -4.18 5.57 -6.47
C ASN A 67 -5.47 5.18 -7.18
N ALA A 68 -6.07 6.08 -7.97
CA ALA A 68 -7.24 5.74 -8.78
C ALA A 68 -6.94 4.62 -9.78
N GLY A 69 -5.77 4.64 -10.42
CA GLY A 69 -5.32 3.59 -11.34
C GLY A 69 -5.11 2.24 -10.64
N MET A 70 -4.44 2.24 -9.49
CA MET A 70 -4.23 1.02 -8.68
C MET A 70 -5.55 0.46 -8.13
N MET A 71 -6.46 1.33 -7.69
CA MET A 71 -7.81 0.95 -7.28
C MET A 71 -8.59 0.32 -8.45
N LEU A 72 -8.56 0.94 -9.63
CA LEU A 72 -9.23 0.41 -10.81
C LEU A 72 -8.67 -0.97 -11.19
N LEU A 73 -7.35 -1.15 -11.15
CA LEU A 73 -6.71 -2.44 -11.39
C LEU A 73 -7.20 -3.50 -10.39
N GLY A 74 -7.21 -3.18 -9.09
CA GLY A 74 -7.72 -4.07 -8.05
C GLY A 74 -9.20 -4.42 -8.25
N TYR A 75 -10.03 -3.42 -8.57
CA TYR A 75 -11.45 -3.61 -8.88
C TYR A 75 -11.65 -4.56 -10.06
N LEU A 76 -10.94 -4.34 -11.17
CA LEU A 76 -11.06 -5.18 -12.36
C LEU A 76 -10.66 -6.62 -12.06
N LEU A 77 -9.56 -6.85 -11.34
CA LEU A 77 -9.13 -8.19 -10.94
C LEU A 77 -10.16 -8.91 -10.06
N LEU A 78 -10.80 -8.21 -9.10
CA LEU A 78 -11.87 -8.79 -8.29
C LEU A 78 -13.12 -9.13 -9.11
N ARG A 79 -13.38 -8.38 -10.19
CA ARG A 79 -14.52 -8.60 -11.09
C ARG A 79 -14.32 -9.73 -12.08
N VAL A 80 -13.09 -10.06 -12.42
CA VAL A 80 -12.73 -11.18 -13.30
C VAL A 80 -12.08 -12.34 -12.54
N GLN A 81 -12.23 -12.38 -11.22
CA GLN A 81 -11.60 -13.37 -10.35
C GLN A 81 -11.89 -14.82 -10.80
N ASP A 82 -13.11 -15.08 -11.24
CA ASP A 82 -13.57 -16.36 -11.78
C ASP A 82 -12.82 -16.81 -13.04
N MET A 83 -12.21 -15.89 -13.79
CA MET A 83 -11.40 -16.15 -14.98
C MET A 83 -9.90 -16.24 -14.67
N LEU A 84 -9.47 -15.90 -13.45
CA LEU A 84 -8.06 -15.86 -13.09
C LEU A 84 -7.50 -17.26 -12.83
N PRO A 85 -6.25 -17.52 -13.23
CA PRO A 85 -5.59 -18.79 -12.94
C PRO A 85 -5.37 -18.95 -11.43
N PHE A 86 -5.22 -20.21 -10.98
CA PHE A 86 -4.92 -20.58 -9.60
C PHE A 86 -6.07 -20.49 -8.58
N ASP A 87 -7.32 -20.65 -9.01
CA ASP A 87 -8.42 -20.91 -8.09
C ASP A 87 -8.98 -22.34 -8.23
N SER A 88 -8.46 -23.26 -7.41
CA SER A 88 -8.95 -24.64 -7.33
C SER A 88 -10.39 -24.74 -6.81
N LEU A 89 -10.90 -23.69 -6.16
CA LEU A 89 -12.24 -23.64 -5.56
C LEU A 89 -13.28 -22.94 -6.46
N GLN A 90 -12.90 -22.45 -7.64
CA GLN A 90 -13.76 -21.74 -8.60
C GLN A 90 -14.70 -20.71 -7.93
N ARG A 91 -14.13 -19.89 -7.03
CA ARG A 91 -14.89 -18.87 -6.30
C ARG A 91 -15.40 -17.83 -7.29
N ALA A 92 -16.69 -17.50 -7.16
CA ALA A 92 -17.32 -16.51 -8.00
C ALA A 92 -16.67 -15.12 -7.82
N SER A 93 -16.70 -14.33 -8.89
CA SER A 93 -16.30 -12.93 -8.85
C SER A 93 -17.20 -12.12 -7.92
N GLN A 94 -16.61 -11.18 -7.17
CA GLN A 94 -17.37 -10.31 -6.26
C GLN A 94 -18.38 -9.47 -7.05
N SER A 95 -19.55 -9.19 -6.45
CA SER A 95 -20.52 -8.27 -7.06
C SER A 95 -19.91 -6.87 -7.26
N PRO A 96 -20.40 -6.07 -8.23
CA PRO A 96 -19.81 -4.75 -8.54
C PRO A 96 -19.66 -3.83 -7.32
N ASP A 97 -20.67 -3.79 -6.46
CA ASP A 97 -20.70 -3.02 -5.21
C ASP A 97 -19.65 -3.52 -4.21
N LEU A 98 -19.51 -4.83 -4.04
CA LEU A 98 -18.55 -5.43 -3.13
C LEU A 98 -17.10 -5.28 -3.62
N ALA A 99 -16.86 -5.48 -4.92
CA ALA A 99 -15.56 -5.29 -5.53
C ALA A 99 -15.10 -3.84 -5.42
N PHE A 100 -16.03 -2.88 -5.64
CA PHE A 100 -15.75 -1.46 -5.47
C PHE A 100 -15.42 -1.12 -4.01
N ASN A 101 -16.24 -1.59 -3.06
CA ASN A 101 -16.00 -1.35 -1.64
C ASN A 101 -14.65 -1.92 -1.18
N THR A 102 -14.32 -3.14 -1.61
CA THR A 102 -13.04 -3.79 -1.31
C THR A 102 -11.88 -2.99 -1.89
N ALA A 103 -11.87 -2.71 -3.19
CA ALA A 103 -10.79 -1.96 -3.83
C ALA A 103 -10.61 -0.57 -3.20
N ALA A 104 -11.72 0.15 -2.95
CA ALA A 104 -11.72 1.46 -2.29
C ALA A 104 -11.15 1.37 -0.89
N SER A 105 -11.53 0.37 -0.11
CA SER A 105 -11.09 0.26 1.28
C SER A 105 -9.60 -0.07 1.41
N PHE A 106 -9.08 -0.93 0.54
CA PHE A 106 -7.68 -1.31 0.57
C PHE A 106 -6.76 -0.23 -0.01
N ILE A 107 -7.18 0.49 -1.06
CA ILE A 107 -6.39 1.62 -1.56
C ILE A 107 -6.36 2.80 -0.59
N THR A 108 -7.42 3.01 0.20
CA THR A 108 -7.44 4.04 1.26
C THR A 108 -6.82 3.55 2.58
N ASN A 109 -6.16 2.39 2.58
CA ASN A 109 -5.53 1.78 3.75
C ASN A 109 -6.48 1.57 4.96
N THR A 110 -7.79 1.48 4.70
CA THR A 110 -8.80 1.22 5.73
C THR A 110 -8.95 -0.28 5.99
N ASN A 111 -8.79 -1.09 4.95
CA ASN A 111 -8.85 -2.56 5.01
C ASN A 111 -10.16 -3.11 5.61
N TRP A 112 -11.27 -2.41 5.38
CA TRP A 112 -12.63 -2.85 5.70
C TRP A 112 -13.01 -4.06 4.84
N GLN A 113 -13.61 -5.05 5.48
CA GLN A 113 -13.98 -6.31 4.83
C GLN A 113 -15.45 -6.60 5.10
N ALA A 114 -16.28 -6.40 4.06
CA ALA A 114 -17.70 -6.75 4.07
C ALA A 114 -17.97 -8.17 3.54
N TYR A 115 -16.92 -8.98 3.42
CA TYR A 115 -16.95 -10.33 2.86
C TYR A 115 -16.23 -11.31 3.78
N ALA A 116 -16.57 -12.60 3.67
CA ALA A 116 -15.82 -13.67 4.33
C ALA A 116 -14.60 -14.05 3.47
N GLY A 117 -13.40 -13.72 3.93
CA GLY A 117 -12.16 -13.82 3.13
C GLY A 117 -11.88 -15.21 2.56
N GLU A 118 -12.11 -16.28 3.35
CA GLU A 118 -11.81 -17.66 2.94
C GLU A 118 -12.76 -18.18 1.85
N SER A 119 -14.02 -17.75 1.86
CA SER A 119 -15.03 -18.20 0.90
C SER A 119 -15.21 -17.27 -0.29
N SER A 120 -14.84 -15.98 -0.17
CA SER A 120 -15.07 -14.98 -1.23
C SER A 120 -13.87 -14.68 -2.12
N LEU A 121 -12.63 -14.84 -1.63
CA LEU A 121 -11.43 -14.47 -2.39
C LEU A 121 -10.54 -15.65 -2.72
N SER A 122 -10.13 -15.73 -3.99
CA SER A 122 -9.10 -16.66 -4.45
C SER A 122 -7.74 -16.37 -3.79
N ASN A 123 -6.90 -17.39 -3.61
CA ASN A 123 -5.53 -17.19 -3.12
C ASN A 123 -4.76 -16.20 -4.02
N PHE A 124 -5.00 -16.26 -5.33
CA PHE A 124 -4.46 -15.31 -6.29
C PHE A 124 -4.92 -13.88 -5.99
N SER A 125 -6.22 -13.65 -5.77
CA SER A 125 -6.73 -12.30 -5.48
C SER A 125 -6.29 -11.77 -4.13
N GLN A 126 -6.12 -12.63 -3.12
CA GLN A 126 -5.49 -12.24 -1.86
C GLN A 126 -4.06 -11.73 -2.08
N MET A 127 -3.26 -12.39 -2.91
CA MET A 127 -1.90 -11.95 -3.18
C MET A 127 -1.84 -10.73 -4.12
N ALA A 128 -2.51 -10.81 -5.28
CA ALA A 128 -2.39 -9.85 -6.36
C ALA A 128 -3.22 -8.58 -6.14
N VAL A 129 -4.32 -8.65 -5.39
CA VAL A 129 -5.16 -7.48 -5.08
C VAL A 129 -4.94 -7.03 -3.65
N ILE A 130 -5.22 -7.89 -2.67
CA ILE A 130 -5.22 -7.48 -1.26
C ILE A 130 -3.81 -7.08 -0.80
N THR A 131 -2.82 -7.95 -0.93
CA THR A 131 -1.44 -7.64 -0.51
C THR A 131 -0.84 -6.48 -1.32
N PHE A 132 -1.12 -6.43 -2.63
CA PHE A 132 -0.71 -5.31 -3.48
C PHE A 132 -1.27 -3.97 -2.97
N LEU A 133 -2.59 -3.87 -2.80
CA LEU A 133 -3.26 -2.63 -2.37
C LEU A 133 -2.83 -2.21 -0.96
N MET A 134 -2.64 -3.14 -0.03
CA MET A 134 -2.09 -2.84 1.31
C MET A 134 -0.67 -2.26 1.24
N THR A 135 0.15 -2.74 0.31
CA THR A 135 1.54 -2.29 0.15
C THR A 135 1.60 -0.89 -0.47
N VAL A 136 0.89 -0.68 -1.57
CA VAL A 136 0.94 0.58 -2.31
C VAL A 136 0.20 1.72 -1.61
N SER A 137 -0.86 1.44 -0.85
CA SER A 137 -1.54 2.45 -0.04
C SER A 137 -0.66 2.96 1.11
N ALA A 138 0.05 2.05 1.79
CA ALA A 138 1.03 2.42 2.80
C ALA A 138 2.20 3.22 2.20
N ALA A 139 2.73 2.79 1.04
CA ALA A 139 3.79 3.51 0.33
C ALA A 139 3.35 4.93 -0.08
N THR A 140 2.13 5.07 -0.59
CA THR A 140 1.53 6.38 -0.93
C THR A 140 1.44 7.28 0.30
N GLY A 141 1.00 6.76 1.45
CA GLY A 141 0.90 7.53 2.69
C GLY A 141 2.26 8.05 3.16
N VAL A 142 3.29 7.20 3.10
CA VAL A 142 4.68 7.58 3.43
C VAL A 142 5.22 8.62 2.45
N ALA A 143 4.94 8.47 1.16
CA ALA A 143 5.34 9.43 0.13
C ALA A 143 4.70 10.82 0.35
N ALA A 144 3.39 10.86 0.66
CA ALA A 144 2.69 12.09 0.99
C ALA A 144 3.26 12.80 2.23
N ALA A 145 3.59 12.04 3.29
CA ALA A 145 4.22 12.59 4.48
C ALA A 145 5.61 13.18 4.17
N GLY A 146 6.45 12.46 3.41
CA GLY A 146 7.75 12.96 2.99
C GLY A 146 7.67 14.25 2.16
N ALA A 147 6.71 14.33 1.24
CA ALA A 147 6.49 15.53 0.43
C ALA A 147 6.12 16.76 1.27
N SER A 148 5.33 16.59 2.33
CA SER A 148 4.98 17.69 3.24
C SER A 148 6.14 18.19 4.11
N SER A 149 7.15 17.34 4.38
CA SER A 149 8.32 17.72 5.18
C SER A 149 9.41 18.48 4.41
N ALA A 150 9.29 18.56 3.09
CA ALA A 150 10.23 19.25 2.21
C ALA A 150 9.76 20.66 1.78
N ALA A 151 8.58 21.09 2.26
CA ALA A 151 8.01 22.43 2.06
C ALA A 151 8.38 23.37 3.22
#